data_AF-A0A7Y3K0H7-F1
#
_entry.id   AF-A0A7Y3K0H7-F1
#
_cell.length_a   1.000
_cell.length_b   1.000
_cell.length_c   1.000
_cell.angle_alpha   90.00
_cell.angle_beta   90.00
_cell.angle_gamma   90.00
#
_symmetry.space_group_name_H-M   'P 1'
#
loop_
_entity.id
_entity.type
_entity.pdbx_description
1 polymer ?
#
loop_
_entity_poly.entity_id
_entity_poly.type
_entity_poly.pdbx_seq_one_letter_code
_entity_poly.pdbx_strand_id
1 'polypeptide(L)'
;MEHIPPDPSCADKPYATAITVYRASANTPYIIGNSDASGTFVFSLPPGSYTLVASGGTVFPRCSKVGVTVQKNAYATTTISCDTGIR
;
A
#
# COMPACT_ATOMS: atom_id res chain seq x y z
N MET A 1 -37.08 4.93 3.16
CA MET A 1 -36.55 5.79 4.24
C MET A 1 -35.04 5.69 4.11
N GLU A 2 -34.41 6.73 3.59
CA GLU A 2 -33.00 6.76 3.23
C GLU A 2 -32.14 7.27 4.39
N HIS A 3 -30.86 6.84 4.36
CA HIS A 3 -29.67 7.46 4.95
C HIS A 3 -29.46 7.34 6.47
N ILE A 4 -28.81 6.23 6.87
CA ILE A 4 -27.91 6.26 8.02
C ILE A 4 -26.56 6.74 7.45
N PRO A 5 -26.01 7.89 7.87
CA PRO A 5 -24.68 8.29 7.42
C PRO A 5 -23.69 7.18 7.78
N PRO A 6 -22.73 6.83 6.92
CA PRO A 6 -21.68 5.89 7.30
C PRO A 6 -21.00 6.44 8.55
N ASP A 7 -20.98 5.65 9.62
CA ASP A 7 -20.41 6.04 10.91
C ASP A 7 -19.01 6.65 10.67
N PRO A 8 -18.75 7.92 11.05
CA PRO A 8 -17.50 8.60 10.74
C PRO A 8 -16.29 7.97 11.44
N SER A 9 -16.51 7.06 12.40
CA SER A 9 -15.43 6.27 13.00
C SER A 9 -14.94 5.12 12.10
N CYS A 10 -15.66 4.82 11.02
CA CYS A 10 -15.30 3.82 10.01
C CYS A 10 -14.56 4.45 8.82
N ALA A 11 -14.12 5.70 8.94
CA ALA A 11 -13.22 6.29 7.96
C ALA A 11 -11.92 5.50 7.91
N ASP A 12 -11.48 5.11 6.71
CA ASP A 12 -10.14 4.59 6.46
C ASP A 12 -9.13 5.45 7.23
N LYS A 13 -8.55 4.89 8.28
CA LYS A 13 -7.50 5.58 9.02
C LYS A 13 -6.21 5.36 8.25
N PRO A 14 -5.65 6.40 7.61
CA PRO A 14 -4.30 6.29 7.11
C PRO A 14 -3.40 5.95 8.29
N TYR A 15 -2.55 4.95 8.11
CA TYR A 15 -1.60 4.56 9.13
C TYR A 15 -0.22 4.37 8.51
N ALA A 16 0.80 4.76 9.27
CA ALA A 16 2.18 4.53 8.90
C ALA A 16 2.46 3.01 8.95
N THR A 17 2.86 2.44 7.81
CA THR A 17 3.15 1.01 7.67
C THR A 17 4.42 0.80 6.88
N ALA A 18 5.11 -0.32 7.12
CA ALA A 18 6.29 -0.67 6.35
C ALA A 18 5.85 -1.21 4.98
N ILE A 19 6.29 -0.58 3.90
CA ILE A 19 6.05 -1.00 2.53
C ILE A 19 7.32 -1.62 2.00
N THR A 20 7.20 -2.89 1.63
CA THR A 20 8.27 -3.63 0.99
C THR A 20 8.00 -3.70 -0.51
N VAL A 21 8.96 -3.25 -1.30
CA VAL A 21 8.90 -3.28 -2.76
C VAL A 21 9.76 -4.43 -3.25
N TYR A 22 9.15 -5.34 -3.99
CA TYR A 22 9.81 -6.45 -4.68
C TYR A 22 9.88 -6.15 -6.18
N ARG A 23 10.91 -6.63 -6.87
CA ARG A 23 10.87 -6.66 -8.35
C ARG A 23 10.02 -7.84 -8.79
N ALA A 24 9.28 -7.71 -9.90
CA ALA A 24 8.47 -8.81 -10.42
C ALA A 24 9.28 -10.08 -10.70
N SER A 25 10.57 -9.95 -11.04
CA SER A 25 11.48 -11.05 -11.30
C SER A 25 12.26 -11.54 -10.07
N ALA A 26 12.07 -10.93 -8.89
CA ALA A 26 12.86 -11.22 -7.71
C ALA A 26 11.99 -11.49 -6.48
N ASN A 27 12.33 -12.56 -5.74
CA ASN A 27 11.69 -12.87 -4.47
C ASN A 27 12.32 -12.12 -3.28
N THR A 28 13.36 -11.32 -3.53
CA THR A 28 14.03 -10.51 -2.51
C THR A 28 13.49 -9.08 -2.51
N PRO A 29 13.40 -8.44 -1.33
CA PRO A 29 12.99 -7.04 -1.25
C PRO A 29 14.04 -6.16 -1.95
N TYR A 30 13.59 -5.32 -2.87
CA TYR A 30 14.42 -4.34 -3.57
C TYR A 30 14.65 -3.11 -2.68
N ILE A 31 13.58 -2.59 -2.08
CA ILE A 31 13.64 -1.50 -1.11
C ILE A 31 12.52 -1.68 -0.08
N ILE A 32 12.80 -1.28 1.15
CA ILE A 32 11.82 -1.20 2.23
C ILE A 32 11.76 0.25 2.65
N GLY A 33 10.55 0.81 2.72
CA GLY A 33 10.32 2.12 3.30
C GLY A 33 9.06 2.11 4.14
N ASN A 34 8.70 3.25 4.69
CA ASN A 34 7.51 3.42 5.51
C ASN A 34 6.58 4.42 4.83
N SER A 35 5.28 4.17 4.85
CA SER A 35 4.30 5.23 4.62
C SER A 35 4.29 6.20 5.78
N ASP A 36 3.95 7.44 5.49
CA ASP A 36 3.76 8.48 6.50
C ASP A 36 2.47 8.30 7.30
N ALA A 37 2.23 9.19 8.26
CA ALA A 37 1.03 9.19 9.09
C ALA A 37 -0.28 9.40 8.28
N SER A 38 -0.16 9.90 7.05
CA SER A 38 -1.25 10.06 6.08
C SER A 38 -1.35 8.86 5.12
N GLY A 39 -0.59 7.77 5.34
CA GLY A 39 -0.59 6.59 4.48
C GLY A 39 0.07 6.81 3.12
N THR A 40 0.70 7.96 2.91
CA THR A 40 1.37 8.32 1.66
C THR A 40 2.81 7.80 1.67
N PHE A 41 3.27 7.34 0.52
CA PHE A 41 4.63 6.83 0.33
C PHE A 41 5.15 7.20 -1.05
N VAL A 42 6.46 7.43 -1.16
CA VAL A 42 7.11 7.77 -2.41
C VAL A 42 8.41 6.98 -2.52
N PHE A 43 8.56 6.25 -3.63
CA PHE A 43 9.76 5.47 -3.92
C PHE A 43 10.33 5.87 -5.29
N SER A 44 11.62 6.20 -5.33
CA SER A 44 12.34 6.43 -6.58
C SER A 44 12.85 5.10 -7.12
N LEU A 45 12.10 4.52 -8.08
CA LEU A 45 12.41 3.24 -8.71
C LEU A 45 12.80 3.44 -10.17
N PRO A 46 13.78 2.67 -10.70
CA PRO A 46 14.02 2.65 -12.13
C PRO A 46 12.80 2.05 -12.88
N PRO A 47 12.70 2.28 -14.20
CA PRO A 47 11.63 1.68 -14.98
C PRO A 47 11.67 0.16 -14.93
N GLY A 48 10.53 -0.45 -14.68
CA GLY A 48 10.40 -1.90 -14.47
C GLY A 48 9.09 -2.27 -13.77
N SER A 49 8.89 -3.57 -13.58
CA SER A 49 7.73 -4.11 -12.87
C SER A 49 8.08 -4.45 -11.43
N TYR A 50 7.22 -4.01 -10.52
CA TYR A 50 7.40 -4.14 -9.08
C TYR A 50 6.12 -4.62 -8.41
N THR A 51 6.28 -5.27 -7.27
CA THR A 51 5.19 -5.71 -6.40
C THR A 51 5.36 -5.04 -5.06
N LEU A 52 4.40 -4.21 -4.67
CA LEU A 52 4.38 -3.55 -3.38
C LEU A 52 3.59 -4.42 -2.40
N VAL A 53 4.15 -4.59 -1.21
CA VAL A 53 3.53 -5.33 -0.11
C VAL A 53 3.61 -4.45 1.13
N ALA A 54 2.46 -3.98 1.61
CA ALA A 54 2.39 -3.32 2.90
C ALA A 54 2.37 -4.37 4.00
N SER A 55 3.38 -4.35 4.85
CA SER A 55 3.50 -5.18 6.04
C SER A 55 2.79 -4.45 7.19
N GLY A 56 1.49 -4.73 7.36
CA GLY A 56 0.62 -4.16 8.40
C GLY A 56 0.97 -4.54 9.85
N GLY A 57 2.22 -4.91 10.16
CA GLY A 57 2.60 -5.50 11.44
C GLY A 57 2.24 -6.99 11.54
N THR A 58 2.65 -7.61 12.64
CA THR A 58 2.66 -9.08 12.85
C THR A 58 1.28 -9.72 13.02
N VAL A 59 0.20 -8.94 13.16
CA VAL A 59 -1.10 -9.49 13.60
C VAL A 59 -2.22 -9.22 12.59
N PHE A 60 -2.50 -7.99 12.18
CA PHE A 60 -3.50 -7.57 11.19
C PHE A 60 -3.27 -6.05 10.95
N PRO A 61 -3.60 -5.41 9.81
CA PRO A 61 -4.45 -5.84 8.69
C PRO A 61 -3.74 -6.61 7.56
N ARG A 62 -4.53 -7.38 6.79
CA ARG A 62 -4.03 -8.05 5.58
C ARG A 62 -4.09 -7.07 4.41
N CYS A 63 -2.94 -6.51 4.07
CA CYS A 63 -2.81 -5.69 2.88
C CYS A 63 -2.66 -6.56 1.63
N SER A 64 -3.37 -6.19 0.57
CA SER A 64 -3.20 -6.85 -0.72
C SER A 64 -1.88 -6.44 -1.35
N LYS A 65 -1.21 -7.40 -2.02
CA LYS A 65 -0.01 -7.12 -2.81
C LYS A 65 -0.47 -6.39 -4.07
N VAL A 66 0.20 -5.29 -4.41
CA VAL A 66 -0.16 -4.48 -5.58
C VAL A 66 0.98 -4.50 -6.58
N GLY A 67 0.67 -4.92 -7.81
CA GLY A 67 1.62 -4.86 -8.92
C GLY A 67 1.62 -3.47 -9.54
N VAL A 68 2.79 -2.86 -9.67
CA VAL A 68 2.97 -1.58 -10.34
C VAL A 68 4.05 -1.69 -11.41
N THR A 69 3.83 -1.07 -12.56
CA THR A 69 4.85 -0.95 -13.61
C THR A 69 5.25 0.50 -13.74
N VAL A 70 6.51 0.79 -13.45
CA VAL A 70 7.10 2.11 -13.60
C VAL A 70 7.61 2.25 -15.03
N GLN A 71 7.04 3.17 -15.80
CA GLN A 71 7.50 3.48 -17.16
C GLN A 71 8.71 4.42 -17.12
N LYS A 72 9.52 4.41 -18.19
CA LYS A 72 10.70 5.29 -18.30
C LYS A 72 10.25 6.76 -18.28
N ASN A 73 10.75 7.54 -17.32
CA ASN A 73 10.40 8.95 -17.09
C ASN A 73 8.92 9.20 -16.73
N ALA A 74 8.23 8.23 -16.12
CA ALA A 74 6.87 8.42 -15.64
C ALA A 74 6.74 8.08 -14.14
N TYR A 75 5.80 8.77 -13.48
CA TYR A 75 5.36 8.39 -12.14
C TYR A 75 4.29 7.32 -12.24
N ALA A 76 4.40 6.27 -11.42
CA ALA A 76 3.35 5.30 -11.25
C ALA A 76 2.65 5.58 -9.91
N THR A 77 1.33 5.79 -9.96
CA THR A 77 0.50 5.96 -8.76
C THR A 77 -0.24 4.66 -8.49
N THR A 78 -0.24 4.23 -7.24
CA THR A 78 -0.94 3.01 -6.82
C THR A 78 -1.45 3.16 -5.40
N THR A 79 -2.60 2.54 -5.13
CA THR A 79 -3.21 2.53 -3.81
C THR A 79 -3.15 1.11 -3.25
N ILE A 80 -2.67 0.96 -2.02
CA ILE A 80 -2.66 -0.32 -1.30
C ILE A 80 -3.82 -0.29 -0.32
N SER A 81 -4.84 -1.09 -0.60
CA SER A 81 -5.97 -1.29 0.31
C SER A 81 -5.64 -2.39 1.32
N CYS A 82 -5.84 -2.08 2.60
CA CYS A 82 -5.63 -3.02 3.70
C CYS A 82 -6.98 -3.29 4.38
N ASP A 83 -7.43 -4.54 4.28
CA ASP A 83 -8.66 -4.96 4.96
C ASP A 83 -8.33 -5.33 6.41
N THR A 84 -8.95 -4.63 7.35
CA THR A 84 -8.78 -4.86 8.80
C THR A 84 -9.67 -5.99 9.32
N GLY A 85 -10.54 -6.57 8.48
CA GLY A 85 -11.39 -7.71 8.83
C GLY A 85 -12.52 -7.42 9.82
N ILE A 86 -12.82 -6.15 10.11
CA ILE A 86 -13.90 -5.75 11.03
C ILE A 86 -15.19 -5.60 10.21
N ARG A 87 -16.19 -6.45 10.50
CA ARG A 87 -17.59 -6.33 10.07
C ARG A 87 -18.46 -6.00 11.27
#